data_AF-A0A0P9QWY6-F1
#
_entry.id   AF-A0A0P9QWY6-F1
#
_cell.length_a   1.000
_cell.length_b   1.000
_cell.length_c   1.000
_cell.angle_alpha   90.00
_cell.angle_beta   90.00
_cell.angle_gamma   90.00
#
_symmetry.space_group_name_H-M   'P 1'
#
loop_
_entity.id
_entity.type
_entity.pdbx_description
1 polymer ?
#
loop_
_entity_poly.entity_id
_entity_poly.type
_entity_poly.pdbx_seq_one_letter_code
_entity_poly.pdbx_strand_id
1 'polypeptide(L)'
;MRSIRPGPRSSACLARRPEGLLSWQLSHPARFEIVLYSKKWNRVTPVKALTTREVYQQLRDAAMGTRSLRLIGTTSGSGLQKVDIDGWLLTLEITDGSPTRCRACCCPQGREGSFESWLRTDPVSLLSGWEHAQIERLLGEAADQVRGQSPESQ
;
A
#
# COMPACT_ATOMS: atom_id res chain seq x y z
N MET A 1 56.33 6.57 -5.89
CA MET A 1 57.16 7.34 -6.85
C MET A 1 56.24 7.99 -7.89
N ARG A 2 56.26 9.32 -7.96
CA ARG A 2 55.62 10.09 -9.04
C ARG A 2 56.45 9.90 -10.31
N SER A 3 55.83 9.71 -11.46
CA SER A 3 56.31 10.39 -12.67
C SER A 3 55.23 10.47 -13.73
N ILE A 4 54.82 11.71 -13.96
CA ILE A 4 54.08 12.20 -15.12
C ILE A 4 55.12 12.38 -16.24
N ARG A 5 54.79 12.10 -17.51
CA ARG A 5 54.88 13.05 -18.64
C ARG A 5 54.59 12.42 -20.02
N PRO A 6 54.24 13.26 -21.03
CA PRO A 6 53.26 12.94 -22.07
C PRO A 6 53.74 13.10 -23.53
N GLY A 7 52.87 12.68 -24.47
CA GLY A 7 52.74 13.16 -25.86
C GLY A 7 53.65 12.51 -26.93
N PRO A 8 53.47 12.78 -28.24
CA PRO A 8 52.41 13.57 -28.88
C PRO A 8 51.84 13.00 -30.23
N ARG A 9 50.79 13.70 -30.72
CA ARG A 9 50.46 14.04 -32.13
C ARG A 9 49.90 12.99 -33.10
N SER A 10 48.61 13.23 -33.41
CA SER A 10 48.03 13.43 -34.75
C SER A 10 48.66 12.73 -35.95
N SER A 11 47.84 11.94 -36.65
CA SER A 11 47.43 12.36 -37.99
C SER A 11 46.15 11.65 -38.41
N ALA A 12 45.12 12.46 -38.65
CA ALA A 12 43.93 12.05 -39.37
C ALA A 12 44.27 11.91 -40.86
N CYS A 13 43.97 10.76 -41.44
CA CYS A 13 43.71 10.65 -42.88
C CYS A 13 42.30 10.06 -43.04
N LEU A 14 41.32 10.96 -43.08
CA LEU A 14 40.04 10.71 -43.72
C LEU A 14 40.32 10.58 -45.23
N ALA A 15 40.18 9.38 -45.78
CA ALA A 15 40.05 9.24 -47.22
C ALA A 15 39.22 8.00 -47.58
N ARG A 16 38.03 8.30 -48.10
CA ARG A 16 37.29 7.57 -49.14
C ARG A 16 36.89 6.12 -48.87
N ARG A 17 35.58 5.95 -48.59
CA ARG A 17 34.79 4.89 -49.22
C ARG A 17 34.63 5.21 -50.71
N PRO A 18 34.73 4.21 -51.59
CA PRO A 18 33.55 3.79 -52.35
C PRO A 18 33.39 2.25 -52.35
N GLU A 19 32.20 1.77 -52.04
CA GLU A 19 31.26 1.18 -53.01
C GLU A 19 31.78 -0.12 -53.65
N GLY A 20 31.29 -1.26 -53.15
CA GLY A 20 31.53 -2.57 -53.76
C GLY A 20 31.70 -3.72 -52.79
N LEU A 21 30.81 -3.86 -51.80
CA LEU A 21 30.78 -5.02 -50.92
C LEU A 21 29.64 -5.96 -51.30
N LEU A 22 30.08 -7.05 -51.93
CA LEU A 22 29.64 -8.44 -51.76
C LEU A 22 28.20 -8.65 -51.26
N SER A 23 27.47 -9.34 -52.14
CA SER A 23 26.43 -10.31 -51.80
C SER A 23 26.87 -11.17 -50.61
N TRP A 24 26.43 -10.78 -49.41
CA TRP A 24 26.43 -11.63 -48.24
C TRP A 24 25.04 -12.23 -48.10
N GLN A 25 25.02 -13.54 -48.31
CA GLN A 25 23.98 -14.51 -48.04
C GLN A 25 23.13 -14.12 -46.82
N LEU A 26 21.87 -13.78 -47.08
CA LEU A 26 20.81 -13.54 -46.10
C LEU A 26 20.54 -14.84 -45.31
N SER A 27 21.35 -15.09 -44.28
CA SER A 27 20.97 -15.94 -43.16
C SER A 27 20.21 -15.06 -42.16
N HIS A 28 18.91 -14.89 -42.37
CA HIS A 28 18.00 -14.51 -41.29
C HIS A 28 17.90 -15.71 -40.32
N PRO A 29 17.70 -15.54 -38.99
CA PRO A 29 16.78 -14.54 -38.43
C PRO A 29 17.18 -13.99 -37.05
N ALA A 30 17.33 -12.68 -36.91
CA ALA A 30 17.14 -12.04 -35.61
C ALA A 30 16.79 -10.57 -35.82
N ARG A 31 15.70 -10.35 -36.56
CA ARG A 31 15.01 -9.06 -36.57
C ARG A 31 14.48 -8.88 -35.16
N PHE A 32 15.18 -8.02 -34.44
CA PHE A 32 14.71 -7.27 -33.29
C PHE A 32 13.28 -6.77 -33.58
N GLU A 33 12.28 -7.54 -33.17
CA GLU A 33 10.97 -7.00 -32.87
C GLU A 33 10.65 -7.38 -31.45
N ILE A 34 10.97 -6.40 -30.60
CA ILE A 34 10.19 -5.96 -29.45
C ILE A 34 9.34 -7.10 -28.92
N VAL A 35 9.83 -7.69 -27.82
CA VAL A 35 9.02 -8.35 -26.82
C VAL A 35 7.90 -7.37 -26.45
N LEU A 36 6.82 -7.39 -27.22
CA LEU A 36 5.49 -7.04 -26.73
C LEU A 36 5.16 -8.19 -25.79
N TYR A 37 5.81 -8.12 -24.63
CA TYR A 37 5.40 -8.75 -23.39
C TYR A 37 3.91 -8.56 -23.38
N SER A 38 3.20 -9.67 -23.49
CA SER A 38 1.76 -9.71 -23.54
C SER A 38 1.26 -9.05 -22.25
N LYS A 39 1.14 -7.73 -22.27
CA LYS A 39 0.19 -6.94 -21.51
C LYS A 39 -1.17 -7.32 -22.07
N LYS A 40 -1.50 -8.61 -22.00
CA LYS A 40 -2.81 -9.19 -22.17
C LYS A 40 -3.56 -8.74 -20.94
N TRP A 41 -3.94 -7.47 -21.01
CA TRP A 41 -4.98 -6.79 -20.27
C TRP A 41 -5.49 -7.65 -19.15
N ASN A 42 -4.72 -7.67 -18.05
CA ASN A 42 -5.34 -7.90 -16.78
C ASN A 42 -6.28 -6.70 -16.67
N ARG A 43 -7.53 -6.89 -17.09
CA ARG A 43 -8.64 -6.15 -16.49
C ARG A 43 -8.65 -6.61 -15.04
N VAL A 44 -7.65 -6.19 -14.26
CA VAL A 44 -7.93 -5.78 -12.90
C VAL A 44 -8.91 -4.64 -13.15
N THR A 45 -10.20 -4.96 -13.20
CA THR A 45 -11.19 -3.94 -12.86
C THR A 45 -10.62 -3.27 -11.62
N PRO A 46 -10.25 -1.98 -11.66
CA PRO A 46 -9.66 -1.35 -10.49
C PRO A 46 -10.69 -1.58 -9.39
N VAL A 47 -10.37 -2.48 -8.46
CA VAL A 47 -11.31 -2.84 -7.40
C VAL A 47 -11.46 -1.52 -6.67
N LYS A 48 -12.64 -0.93 -6.78
CA LYS A 48 -12.82 0.46 -6.35
C LYS A 48 -12.40 0.52 -4.89
N ALA A 49 -11.33 1.28 -4.62
CA ALA A 49 -10.81 1.44 -3.28
C ALA A 49 -11.95 1.82 -2.34
N LEU A 50 -11.87 1.39 -1.10
CA LEU A 50 -12.85 1.82 -0.10
C LEU A 50 -12.84 3.34 -0.03
N THR A 51 -14.03 3.92 0.03
CA THR A 51 -14.16 5.37 0.19
C THR A 51 -14.14 5.73 1.66
N THR A 52 -13.68 6.94 1.99
CA THR A 52 -13.74 7.48 3.36
C THR A 52 -15.12 7.32 4.00
N ARG A 53 -16.19 7.51 3.21
CA ARG A 53 -17.58 7.40 3.69
C ARG A 53 -17.99 5.97 4.07
N GLU A 54 -17.49 4.96 3.35
CA GLU A 54 -17.75 3.55 3.69
C GLU A 54 -17.10 3.21 5.04
N VAL A 55 -15.85 3.60 5.23
CA VAL A 55 -15.11 3.36 6.49
C VAL A 55 -15.72 4.14 7.65
N TYR A 56 -16.07 5.41 7.45
CA TYR A 56 -16.76 6.23 8.45
C TYR A 56 -18.08 5.58 8.91
N GLN A 57 -18.87 5.03 7.98
CA GLN A 57 -20.12 4.35 8.35
C GLN A 57 -19.89 3.14 9.26
N GLN A 58 -18.82 2.35 9.03
CA GLN A 58 -18.51 1.23 9.91
C GLN A 58 -18.15 1.68 11.32
N LEU A 59 -17.36 2.75 11.44
CA LEU A 59 -17.03 3.36 12.74
C LEU A 59 -18.27 3.92 13.43
N ARG A 60 -19.14 4.60 12.68
CA ARG A 60 -20.41 5.11 13.23
C ARG A 60 -21.31 3.98 13.73
N ASP A 61 -21.50 2.94 12.93
CA ASP A 61 -22.34 1.79 13.31
C ASP A 61 -21.80 1.10 14.56
N ALA A 62 -20.47 1.00 14.71
CA ALA A 62 -19.84 0.49 15.92
C ALA A 62 -20.08 1.42 17.12
N ALA A 63 -19.91 2.74 16.95
CA ALA A 63 -20.15 3.73 17.99
C ALA A 63 -21.63 3.74 18.47
N MET A 64 -22.57 3.51 17.55
CA MET A 64 -24.00 3.37 17.86
C MET A 64 -24.36 2.02 18.51
N GLY A 65 -23.43 1.06 18.55
CA GLY A 65 -23.67 -0.29 19.06
C GLY A 65 -24.39 -1.23 18.09
N THR A 66 -24.57 -0.82 16.83
CA THR A 66 -25.19 -1.66 15.78
C THR A 66 -24.23 -2.75 15.30
N ARG A 67 -22.91 -2.49 15.36
CA ARG A 67 -21.86 -3.46 15.03
C ARG A 67 -20.93 -3.66 16.23
N SER A 68 -20.49 -4.88 16.45
CA SER A 68 -19.49 -5.17 17.49
C SER A 68 -18.10 -4.85 16.98
N LEU A 69 -17.32 -4.11 17.78
CA LEU A 69 -15.90 -3.87 17.55
C LEU A 69 -15.09 -4.85 18.38
N ARG A 70 -14.17 -5.58 17.74
CA ARG A 70 -13.30 -6.55 18.41
C ARG A 70 -11.84 -6.24 18.12
N LEU A 71 -11.02 -6.20 19.15
CA LEU A 71 -9.57 -6.04 18.97
C LEU A 71 -8.97 -7.37 18.54
N ILE A 72 -8.36 -7.41 17.37
CA ILE A 72 -7.74 -8.61 16.78
C ILE A 72 -6.22 -8.59 16.89
N GLY A 73 -5.63 -7.44 17.15
CA GLY A 73 -4.20 -7.36 17.43
C GLY A 73 -3.73 -5.93 17.68
N THR A 74 -2.63 -5.82 18.40
CA THR A 74 -1.91 -4.56 18.59
C THR A 74 -0.56 -4.67 17.91
N THR A 75 -0.14 -3.63 17.21
CA THR A 75 1.20 -3.57 16.63
C THR A 75 2.12 -2.98 17.70
N SER A 76 2.85 -3.85 18.39
CA SER A 76 3.76 -3.48 19.47
C SER A 76 4.74 -2.40 19.01
N GLY A 77 4.68 -1.23 19.65
CA GLY A 77 5.62 -0.12 19.43
C GLY A 77 5.21 0.95 18.41
N SER A 78 4.13 0.77 17.65
CA SER A 78 3.70 1.76 16.64
C SER A 78 2.43 2.53 16.99
N GLY A 79 1.82 2.26 18.14
CA GLY A 79 0.52 2.84 18.51
C GLY A 79 -0.61 2.45 17.55
N LEU A 80 -0.45 1.38 16.76
CA LEU A 80 -1.48 0.91 15.84
C LEU A 80 -2.26 -0.25 16.45
N GLN A 81 -3.58 -0.15 16.40
CA GLN A 81 -4.49 -1.22 16.80
C GLN A 81 -5.26 -1.74 15.58
N LYS A 82 -5.34 -3.06 15.47
CA LYS A 82 -6.13 -3.74 14.45
C LYS A 82 -7.45 -4.18 15.09
N VAL A 83 -8.54 -3.76 14.49
CA VAL A 83 -9.89 -4.09 14.95
C VAL A 83 -10.69 -4.74 13.83
N ASP A 84 -11.55 -5.66 14.22
CA ASP A 84 -12.59 -6.23 13.38
C ASP A 84 -13.94 -5.57 13.72
N ILE A 85 -14.68 -5.16 12.70
CA ILE A 85 -16.04 -4.65 12.80
C ILE A 85 -16.89 -5.42 11.79
N ASP A 86 -17.55 -6.49 12.22
CA ASP A 86 -18.46 -7.27 11.37
C ASP A 86 -17.76 -7.75 10.06
N GLY A 87 -16.52 -8.23 10.18
CA GLY A 87 -15.69 -8.67 9.05
C GLY A 87 -14.92 -7.55 8.35
N TRP A 88 -15.04 -6.30 8.80
CA TRP A 88 -14.19 -5.20 8.35
C TRP A 88 -12.95 -5.08 9.23
N LEU A 89 -11.78 -5.25 8.61
CA LEU A 89 -10.50 -5.17 9.28
C LEU A 89 -9.95 -3.75 9.18
N LEU A 90 -9.99 -3.00 10.27
CA LEU A 90 -9.49 -1.63 10.35
C LEU A 90 -8.16 -1.60 11.11
N THR A 91 -7.23 -0.77 10.65
CA THR A 91 -6.01 -0.41 11.37
C THR A 91 -6.10 1.04 11.79
N LEU A 92 -6.28 1.26 13.08
CA LEU A 92 -6.40 2.58 13.69
C LEU A 92 -5.09 2.96 14.37
N GLU A 93 -4.71 4.22 14.22
CA GLU A 93 -3.66 4.85 14.99
C GLU A 93 -4.27 5.39 16.28
N ILE A 94 -3.68 5.00 17.40
CA ILE A 94 -4.14 5.33 18.74
C ILE A 94 -3.07 6.20 19.41
N THR A 95 -3.50 7.32 19.98
CA THR A 95 -2.66 8.22 20.78
C THR A 95 -3.35 8.42 22.12
N ASP A 96 -2.65 8.13 23.21
CA ASP A 96 -3.18 8.21 24.58
C ASP A 96 -4.50 7.45 24.82
N GLY A 97 -4.74 6.38 24.04
CA GLY A 97 -5.96 5.56 24.13
C GLY A 97 -7.07 5.96 23.16
N SER A 98 -7.00 7.14 22.55
CA SER A 98 -7.99 7.64 21.59
C SER A 98 -7.58 7.38 20.13
N PRO A 99 -8.52 7.00 19.24
CA PRO A 99 -8.23 6.83 17.81
C PRO A 99 -7.99 8.18 17.13
N THR A 100 -6.80 8.41 16.58
CA THR A 100 -6.46 9.68 15.91
C THR A 100 -6.54 9.61 14.40
N ARG A 101 -6.34 8.42 13.81
CA ARG A 101 -6.29 8.24 12.35
C ARG A 101 -6.62 6.83 11.91
N CYS A 102 -7.19 6.66 10.72
CA CYS A 102 -7.35 5.36 10.08
C CYS A 102 -6.24 5.13 9.05
N ARG A 103 -5.34 4.17 9.33
CA ARG A 103 -4.21 3.84 8.46
C ARG A 103 -4.61 2.95 7.30
N ALA A 104 -5.45 1.96 7.56
CA ALA A 104 -5.93 1.01 6.56
C ALA A 104 -7.29 0.45 6.97
N CYS A 105 -8.04 0.00 5.97
CA CYS A 105 -9.30 -0.70 6.13
C CYS A 105 -9.43 -1.74 5.02
N CYS A 106 -9.89 -2.93 5.36
CA CYS A 106 -10.27 -3.98 4.41
C CYS A 106 -11.70 -4.41 4.71
N CYS A 107 -12.53 -4.46 3.68
CA CYS A 107 -13.89 -4.95 3.82
C CYS A 107 -13.93 -6.48 3.62
N PRO A 108 -14.99 -7.15 4.06
CA PRO A 108 -15.11 -8.61 3.90
C PRO A 108 -15.16 -9.06 2.43
N GLN A 109 -15.42 -8.14 1.48
CA GLN A 109 -15.38 -8.39 0.04
C GLN A 109 -13.95 -8.29 -0.56
N GLY A 110 -12.93 -8.08 0.27
CA GLY A 110 -11.53 -7.94 -0.17
C GLY A 110 -11.20 -6.60 -0.83
N ARG A 111 -12.05 -5.58 -0.66
CA ARG A 111 -11.70 -4.21 -1.06
C ARG A 111 -10.93 -3.56 0.06
N GLU A 112 -9.84 -2.90 -0.31
CA GLU A 112 -8.97 -2.21 0.63
C GLU A 112 -9.08 -0.69 0.44
N GLY A 113 -8.83 0.04 1.51
CA GLY A 113 -8.57 1.47 1.48
C GLY A 113 -7.46 1.78 2.47
N SER A 114 -6.53 2.62 2.05
CA SER A 114 -5.39 3.04 2.86
C SER A 114 -5.42 4.55 3.06
N PHE A 115 -4.57 5.05 3.96
CA PHE A 115 -4.38 6.49 4.17
C PHE A 115 -4.15 7.26 2.86
N GLU A 116 -3.42 6.69 1.90
CA GLU A 116 -3.17 7.28 0.58
C GLU A 116 -4.41 7.29 -0.33
N SER A 117 -5.37 6.40 -0.07
CA SER A 117 -6.61 6.26 -0.83
C SER A 117 -7.73 7.20 -0.36
N TRP A 118 -7.59 7.78 0.83
CA TRP A 118 -8.59 8.71 1.37
C TRP A 118 -8.60 9.99 0.54
N LEU A 119 -9.79 10.40 0.09
CA LEU A 119 -10.00 11.57 -0.79
C LEU A 119 -9.84 12.90 -0.03
N ARG A 120 -8.70 13.07 0.66
CA ARG A 120 -8.25 14.25 1.44
C ARG A 120 -8.70 14.34 2.90
N THR A 121 -9.60 13.46 3.35
CA THR A 121 -10.09 13.46 4.75
C THR A 121 -10.05 12.07 5.35
N ASP A 122 -9.51 11.98 6.58
CA ASP A 122 -9.47 10.74 7.35
C ASP A 122 -10.86 10.41 7.91
N PRO A 123 -11.30 9.13 7.85
CA PRO A 123 -12.63 8.74 8.35
C PRO A 123 -12.80 8.94 9.86
N VAL A 124 -11.74 8.91 10.66
CA VAL A 124 -11.79 9.19 12.11
C VAL A 124 -12.04 10.67 12.36
N SER A 125 -11.50 11.56 11.51
CA SER A 125 -11.75 13.00 11.60
C SER A 125 -13.20 13.41 11.27
N LEU A 126 -13.99 12.51 10.67
CA LEU A 126 -15.41 12.74 10.40
C LEU A 126 -16.33 12.38 11.58
N LEU A 127 -15.81 11.68 12.60
CA LEU A 127 -16.58 11.32 13.77
C LEU A 127 -16.90 12.57 14.60
N SER A 128 -18.14 12.68 15.05
CA SER A 128 -18.52 13.63 16.09
C SER A 128 -17.83 13.31 17.41
N GLY A 129 -17.76 14.28 18.33
CA GLY A 129 -17.13 14.06 19.63
C GLY A 129 -17.74 12.90 20.42
N TRP A 130 -19.06 12.69 20.30
CA TRP A 130 -19.73 11.54 20.92
C TRP A 130 -19.37 10.21 20.25
N GLU A 131 -19.39 10.15 18.91
CA GLU A 131 -19.01 8.94 18.17
C GLU A 131 -17.55 8.56 18.46
N HIS A 132 -16.66 9.55 18.52
CA HIS A 132 -15.25 9.36 18.86
C HIS A 132 -15.08 8.77 20.27
N ALA A 133 -15.73 9.36 21.28
CA ALA A 133 -15.66 8.88 22.66
C ALA A 133 -16.22 7.45 22.83
N GLN A 134 -17.25 7.08 22.06
CA GLN A 134 -17.75 5.70 22.08
C GLN A 134 -16.76 4.71 21.47
N ILE A 135 -16.10 5.04 20.35
CA ILE A 135 -15.05 4.18 19.80
C ILE A 135 -13.89 4.03 20.78
N GLU A 136 -13.46 5.10 21.44
CA GLU A 136 -12.42 5.04 22.47
C GLU A 136 -12.79 4.06 23.61
N ARG A 137 -14.02 4.17 24.14
CA ARG A 137 -14.53 3.24 25.15
C ARG A 137 -14.51 1.79 24.66
N LEU A 138 -15.00 1.54 23.45
CA LEU A 138 -15.03 0.19 22.84
C LEU A 138 -13.62 -0.38 22.65
N LEU A 139 -12.65 0.44 22.27
CA LEU A 139 -11.25 0.02 22.14
C LEU A 139 -10.65 -0.35 23.51
N GLY A 140 -10.98 0.40 24.56
CA GLY A 140 -10.57 0.08 25.93
C GLY A 140 -11.15 -1.26 26.41
N GLU A 141 -12.45 -1.48 26.19
CA GLU A 141 -13.14 -2.73 26.53
C GLU A 141 -12.58 -3.91 25.74
N ALA A 142 -12.36 -3.74 24.44
CA ALA A 142 -11.80 -4.78 23.58
C ALA A 142 -10.33 -5.11 23.95
N ALA A 143 -9.55 -4.13 24.40
CA ALA A 143 -8.19 -4.34 24.88
C ALA A 143 -8.15 -5.12 26.19
N ASP A 144 -9.09 -4.87 27.10
CA ASP A 144 -9.24 -5.67 28.33
C ASP A 144 -9.61 -7.12 27.99
N GLN A 145 -10.54 -7.30 27.03
CA GLN A 145 -10.96 -8.62 26.58
C GLN A 145 -9.80 -9.46 26.05
N VAL A 146 -8.87 -8.87 25.29
CA VAL A 146 -7.68 -9.59 24.75
C VAL A 146 -6.72 -10.00 25.87
N ARG A 147 -6.57 -9.19 26.93
CA ARG A 147 -5.73 -9.56 28.09
C ARG A 147 -6.33 -10.71 28.90
N GLY A 148 -7.65 -10.76 29.01
CA GLY A 148 -8.36 -11.86 29.66
C GLY A 148 -8.37 -13.17 28.86
N GLN A 149 -8.05 -13.13 27.56
CA GLN A 149 -7.93 -14.28 26.66
C GLN A 149 -6.46 -14.76 26.55
N SER A 150 -5.73 -14.83 27.66
CA SER A 150 -4.48 -15.59 27.67
C SER A 150 -4.85 -17.07 27.69
N PRO A 151 -4.49 -17.89 26.69
CA PRO A 151 -4.66 -19.33 26.79
C PRO A 151 -3.69 -19.84 27.86
N GLU A 152 -4.20 -20.02 29.08
CA GLU A 152 -3.54 -20.88 30.05
C GLU A 152 -3.32 -22.22 29.36
N SER A 153 -2.05 -22.49 29.09
CA SER A 153 -1.58 -23.73 28.47
C SER A 153 -1.89 -24.86 29.43
N GLN A 154 -2.73 -25.79 28.99
CA GLN A 154 -2.87 -27.10 29.62
C GLN A 154 -1.93 -28.08 28.93
#